data_AF-A0A6P0S9I1-F1
#
_entry.id   AF-A0A6P0S9I1-F1
#
_cell.length_a   1.000
_cell.length_b   1.000
_cell.length_c   1.000
_cell.angle_alpha   90.00
_cell.angle_beta   90.00
_cell.angle_gamma   90.00
#
_symmetry.space_group_name_H-M   'P 1'
#
loop_
_entity.id
_entity.type
_entity.pdbx_description
1 polymer ?
#
loop_
_entity_poly.entity_id
_entity_poly.type
_entity_poly.pdbx_seq_one_letter_code
_entity_poly.pdbx_strand_id
1 'polypeptide(L)'
;PVVNYMFMRSGYSIYNFAHHLPAKERTGCCVTSAHFEERDRILYDKGKRLTYLHYIGISPKIPAAACAGENITFPYRDLFLHYRYLHEPEKRPVFTTPPKPYNYKPPTSFWQKVLRKLKL
;
A
#
# COMPACT_ATOMS: atom_id res chain seq x y z
N PRO A 1 -10.51 15.78 5.84
CA PRO A 1 -11.26 16.71 6.73
C PRO A 1 -12.75 16.85 6.36
N VAL A 2 -13.08 17.03 5.08
CA VAL A 2 -14.47 17.25 4.62
C VAL A 2 -15.42 16.10 4.97
N VAL A 3 -15.01 14.85 4.72
CA VAL A 3 -15.83 13.67 5.01
C VAL A 3 -16.15 13.55 6.51
N ASN A 4 -15.15 13.71 7.38
CA ASN A 4 -15.39 13.68 8.84
C ASN A 4 -16.38 14.77 9.28
N TYR A 5 -16.27 15.98 8.72
CA TYR A 5 -17.21 17.06 8.99
C TYR A 5 -18.63 16.72 8.53
N MET A 6 -18.79 16.18 7.32
CA MET A 6 -20.09 15.75 6.80
C MET A 6 -20.74 14.69 7.69
N PHE A 7 -19.97 13.69 8.12
CA PHE A 7 -20.46 12.68 9.06
C PHE A 7 -20.86 13.30 10.40
N MET A 8 -20.03 14.14 11.01
CA MET A 8 -20.39 14.81 12.28
C MET A 8 -21.64 15.70 12.16
N ARG A 9 -21.86 16.34 11.00
CA ARG A 9 -23.06 17.16 10.73
C ARG A 9 -24.31 16.35 10.37
N SER A 10 -24.18 15.08 10.02
CA SER A 10 -25.27 14.26 9.48
C SER A 10 -26.35 13.88 10.50
N GLY A 11 -26.07 14.02 11.80
CA GLY A 11 -26.97 13.54 12.87
C GLY A 11 -26.97 12.03 13.07
N TYR A 12 -26.21 11.26 12.26
CA TYR A 12 -26.07 9.83 12.45
C TYR A 12 -25.14 9.49 13.63
N SER A 13 -25.44 8.39 14.32
CA SER A 13 -24.51 7.77 15.27
C SER A 13 -23.36 7.11 14.51
N ILE A 14 -22.15 7.62 14.72
CA ILE A 14 -20.94 7.11 14.06
C ILE A 14 -20.19 6.22 15.05
N TYR A 15 -19.83 5.01 14.61
CA TYR A 15 -19.03 4.08 15.41
C TYR A 15 -17.67 3.84 14.76
N ASN A 16 -16.59 4.19 15.47
CA ASN A 16 -15.23 3.91 15.02
C ASN A 16 -14.72 2.63 15.68
N PHE A 17 -14.79 1.50 14.97
CA PHE A 17 -14.33 0.20 15.45
C PHE A 17 -12.88 0.23 15.96
N ALA A 18 -11.96 0.89 15.24
CA ALA A 18 -10.57 0.99 15.66
C ALA A 18 -10.39 1.77 16.97
N HIS A 19 -11.30 2.70 17.26
CA HIS A 19 -11.27 3.48 18.51
C HIS A 19 -11.92 2.73 19.68
N HIS A 20 -13.00 2.01 19.46
CA HIS A 20 -13.77 1.36 20.53
C HIS A 20 -13.34 -0.07 20.84
N LEU A 21 -12.61 -0.75 19.95
CA LEU A 21 -12.05 -2.07 20.26
C LEU A 21 -11.02 -1.99 21.40
N PRO A 22 -10.89 -3.02 22.25
CA PRO A 22 -9.79 -3.12 23.20
C PRO A 22 -8.42 -3.08 22.50
N ALA A 23 -7.39 -2.52 23.15
CA ALA A 23 -6.07 -2.33 22.53
C ALA A 23 -5.44 -3.64 22.01
N LYS A 24 -5.69 -4.76 22.70
CA LYS A 24 -5.22 -6.10 22.30
C LYS A 24 -5.93 -6.63 21.04
N GLU A 25 -7.09 -6.06 20.72
CA GLU A 25 -7.95 -6.51 19.63
C GLU A 25 -7.85 -5.65 18.37
N ARG A 26 -7.25 -4.46 18.49
CA ARG A 26 -7.03 -3.56 17.36
C ARG A 26 -5.95 -4.11 16.44
N THR A 27 -6.32 -4.29 15.18
CA THR A 27 -5.39 -4.54 14.08
C THR A 27 -5.03 -3.23 13.39
N GLY A 28 -3.79 -3.15 12.89
CA GLY A 28 -3.43 -2.16 11.89
C GLY A 28 -4.08 -2.48 10.53
N CYS A 29 -3.94 -1.55 9.59
CA CYS A 29 -4.34 -1.77 8.19
C CYS A 29 -3.37 -1.14 7.20
N CYS A 30 -2.30 -0.48 7.65
CA CYS A 30 -1.42 0.28 6.76
C CYS A 30 -0.42 -0.67 6.09
N VAL A 31 -0.31 -0.59 4.76
CA VAL A 31 0.65 -1.37 3.98
C VAL A 31 2.11 -1.17 4.41
N THR A 32 2.43 -0.07 5.09
CA THR A 32 3.78 0.22 5.60
C THR A 32 4.06 -0.34 6.99
N SER A 33 3.08 -0.98 7.63
CA SER A 33 3.26 -1.68 8.90
C SER A 33 4.17 -2.90 8.69
N ALA A 34 5.27 -2.98 9.44
CA ALA A 34 6.25 -4.06 9.35
C ALA A 34 5.87 -5.32 10.15
N HIS A 35 4.80 -5.26 10.93
CA HIS A 35 4.46 -6.28 11.93
C HIS A 35 3.37 -7.25 11.50
N PHE A 36 2.88 -7.20 10.26
CA PHE A 36 1.90 -8.18 9.78
C PHE A 36 2.59 -9.48 9.36
N GLU A 37 1.99 -10.59 9.77
CA GLU A 37 2.41 -11.93 9.40
C GLU A 37 1.57 -12.45 8.25
N GLU A 38 2.19 -12.86 7.14
CA GLU A 38 1.50 -13.55 6.04
C GLU A 38 1.49 -15.06 6.30
N ARG A 39 0.29 -15.67 6.32
CA ARG A 39 0.07 -17.12 6.40
C ARG A 39 -0.92 -17.52 5.32
N ASP A 40 -0.53 -18.39 4.39
CA ASP A 40 -1.38 -18.83 3.27
C ASP A 40 -2.06 -17.68 2.52
N ARG A 41 -1.29 -16.62 2.20
CA ARG A 41 -1.78 -15.39 1.54
C ARG A 41 -2.82 -14.61 2.36
N ILE A 42 -2.89 -14.81 3.67
CA ILE A 42 -3.75 -14.04 4.58
C ILE A 42 -2.85 -13.31 5.58
N LEU A 43 -3.09 -12.02 5.78
CA LEU A 43 -2.36 -11.23 6.76
C LEU A 43 -2.98 -11.31 8.15
N TYR A 44 -2.12 -11.36 9.16
CA TYR A 44 -2.48 -11.35 10.56
C TYR A 44 -1.71 -10.25 11.30
N ASP A 45 -2.35 -9.60 12.27
CA ASP A 45 -1.75 -8.70 13.24
C ASP A 45 -2.08 -9.23 14.63
N LYS A 46 -1.05 -9.57 15.42
CA LYS A 46 -1.19 -10.18 16.77
C LYS A 46 -2.10 -11.42 16.77
N GLY A 47 -1.95 -12.27 15.75
CA GLY A 47 -2.77 -13.48 15.59
C GLY A 47 -4.21 -13.23 15.13
N LYS A 48 -4.64 -11.97 14.92
CA LYS A 48 -5.95 -11.65 14.36
C LYS A 48 -5.84 -11.40 12.86
N ARG A 49 -6.71 -12.05 12.09
CA ARG A 49 -6.78 -11.87 10.63
C ARG A 49 -7.14 -10.43 10.28
N LEU A 50 -6.39 -9.83 9.36
CA LEU A 50 -6.75 -8.55 8.77
C LEU A 50 -7.98 -8.72 7.88
N THR A 51 -8.91 -7.79 8.00
CA THR A 51 -10.09 -7.72 7.13
C THR A 51 -9.82 -6.95 5.84
N TYR A 52 -8.88 -6.01 5.87
CA TYR A 52 -8.42 -5.26 4.71
C TYR A 52 -6.98 -4.76 4.91
N LEU A 53 -6.31 -4.46 3.79
CA LEU A 53 -5.00 -3.82 3.75
C LEU A 53 -5.11 -2.53 2.93
N HIS A 54 -4.74 -1.41 3.52
CA HIS A 54 -4.81 -0.09 2.93
C HIS A 54 -3.44 0.34 2.41
N TYR A 55 -3.33 0.50 1.09
CA TYR A 55 -2.14 0.97 0.38
C TYR A 55 -1.94 2.49 0.49
N ILE A 56 -2.20 3.06 1.68
CA ILE A 56 -2.04 4.49 1.93
C ILE A 56 -0.57 4.89 1.81
N GLY A 57 -0.32 6.05 1.21
CA GLY A 57 1.04 6.55 0.97
C GLY A 57 1.76 5.91 -0.23
N ILE A 58 1.14 4.95 -0.91
CA ILE A 58 1.61 4.41 -2.18
C ILE A 58 0.80 5.04 -3.31
N SER A 59 1.50 5.70 -4.25
CA SER A 59 0.83 6.30 -5.42
C SER A 59 0.10 5.21 -6.21
N PRO A 60 -1.17 5.41 -6.62
CA PRO A 60 -1.91 4.44 -7.43
C PRO A 60 -1.23 4.07 -8.76
N LYS A 61 -0.31 4.92 -9.24
CA LYS A 61 0.52 4.63 -10.42
C LYS A 61 1.45 3.44 -10.22
N ILE A 62 1.89 3.17 -8.98
CA ILE A 62 2.82 2.08 -8.65
C ILE A 62 2.17 0.70 -8.84
N PRO A 63 1.03 0.36 -8.20
CA PRO A 63 0.37 -0.92 -8.46
C PRO A 63 -0.13 -1.02 -9.90
N ALA A 64 -0.53 0.09 -10.54
CA ALA A 64 -0.91 0.09 -11.96
C ALA A 64 0.26 -0.31 -12.87
N ALA A 65 1.45 0.27 -12.67
CA ALA A 65 2.67 -0.07 -13.39
C ALA A 65 3.07 -1.54 -13.17
N ALA A 66 2.96 -2.04 -11.93
CA ALA A 66 3.22 -3.45 -11.64
C ALA A 66 2.27 -4.39 -12.40
N CYS A 67 0.97 -4.07 -12.45
CA CYS A 67 -0.01 -4.81 -13.27
C CYS A 67 0.29 -4.73 -14.77
N ALA A 68 0.92 -3.65 -15.24
CA ALA A 68 1.34 -3.47 -16.63
C ALA A 68 2.66 -4.21 -16.97
N GLY A 69 3.27 -4.91 -16.02
CA GLY A 69 4.47 -5.71 -16.23
C GLY A 69 5.78 -5.03 -15.80
N GLU A 70 5.74 -3.83 -15.23
CA GLU A 70 6.94 -3.21 -14.66
C GLU A 70 7.33 -3.91 -13.36
N ASN A 71 8.58 -4.39 -13.23
CA ASN A 71 9.06 -5.03 -12.00
C ASN A 71 9.37 -4.01 -10.89
N ILE A 72 8.32 -3.32 -10.41
CA ILE A 72 8.42 -2.37 -9.31
C ILE A 72 8.05 -3.09 -8.01
N THR A 73 8.89 -2.98 -6.98
CA THR A 73 8.61 -3.52 -5.64
C THR A 73 7.94 -2.48 -4.77
N PHE A 74 6.94 -2.90 -4.01
CA PHE A 74 6.28 -2.12 -2.97
C PHE A 74 5.80 -3.05 -1.86
N PRO A 75 5.54 -2.53 -0.65
CA PRO A 75 5.07 -3.34 0.47
C PRO A 75 3.87 -4.22 0.10
N TYR A 76 3.95 -5.52 0.40
CA TYR A 76 2.94 -6.53 0.07
C TYR A 76 2.56 -6.60 -1.44
N ARG A 77 3.50 -6.35 -2.36
CA ARG A 77 3.27 -6.47 -3.82
C ARG A 77 2.77 -7.85 -4.23
N ASP A 78 3.43 -8.91 -3.77
CA ASP A 78 3.12 -10.25 -4.28
C ASP A 78 1.75 -10.73 -3.78
N LEU A 79 1.37 -10.31 -2.56
CA LEU A 79 0.04 -10.47 -2.00
C LEU A 79 -1.00 -9.66 -2.78
N PHE A 80 -0.70 -8.39 -3.11
CA PHE A 80 -1.55 -7.56 -3.97
C PHE A 80 -1.82 -8.24 -5.30
N LEU A 81 -0.76 -8.69 -5.99
CA LEU A 81 -0.87 -9.36 -7.29
C LEU A 81 -1.62 -10.69 -7.18
N HIS A 82 -1.43 -11.44 -6.08
CA HIS A 82 -2.19 -12.66 -5.84
C HIS A 82 -3.70 -12.38 -5.81
N TYR A 83 -4.15 -11.40 -5.01
CA TYR A 83 -5.58 -11.07 -4.94
C TYR A 83 -6.10 -10.35 -6.19
N ARG A 84 -5.27 -9.51 -6.83
CA ARG A 84 -5.66 -8.75 -8.04
C ARG A 84 -6.00 -9.67 -9.21
N TYR A 85 -5.34 -10.83 -9.27
CA TYR A 85 -5.50 -11.85 -10.30
C TYR A 85 -6.06 -13.16 -9.73
N LEU A 86 -6.75 -13.12 -8.58
CA LEU A 86 -7.22 -14.32 -7.87
C LEU A 86 -8.06 -15.25 -8.76
N HIS A 87 -8.88 -14.66 -9.63
CA HIS A 87 -9.79 -15.38 -10.53
C HIS A 87 -9.25 -15.51 -11.96
N GLU A 88 -8.09 -14.93 -12.27
CA GLU A 88 -7.45 -14.94 -13.58
C GLU A 88 -5.91 -15.04 -13.43
N PRO A 89 -5.42 -16.09 -12.75
CA PRO A 89 -4.00 -16.19 -12.38
C PRO A 89 -3.07 -16.20 -13.59
N GLU A 90 -3.53 -16.68 -14.74
CA GLU A 90 -2.81 -16.70 -16.02
C GLU A 90 -2.52 -15.29 -16.57
N LYS A 91 -3.31 -14.28 -16.17
CA LYS A 91 -3.08 -12.88 -16.55
C LYS A 91 -2.09 -12.15 -15.65
N ARG A 92 -1.62 -12.79 -14.57
CA ARG A 92 -0.66 -12.18 -13.66
C ARG A 92 0.65 -11.88 -14.38
N PRO A 93 1.21 -10.67 -14.25
CA PRO A 93 2.47 -10.32 -14.89
C PRO A 93 3.63 -11.20 -14.39
N VAL A 94 4.43 -11.68 -15.33
CA VAL A 94 5.70 -12.37 -15.08
C VAL A 94 6.83 -11.39 -15.31
N PHE A 95 7.58 -11.08 -14.26
CA PHE A 95 8.65 -10.10 -14.33
C PHE A 95 9.96 -10.73 -14.79
N THR A 96 10.53 -10.20 -15.88
CA THR A 96 11.81 -10.68 -16.47
C THR A 96 12.99 -9.75 -16.17
N THR A 97 12.73 -8.56 -15.65
CA THR A 97 13.75 -7.56 -15.31
C THR A 97 14.08 -7.58 -13.82
N PRO A 98 15.22 -7.03 -13.37
CA PRO A 98 15.50 -6.88 -11.94
C PRO A 98 14.48 -5.97 -11.23
N PRO A 99 14.11 -6.29 -9.98
CA PRO A 99 13.15 -5.48 -9.23
C PRO A 99 13.70 -4.08 -8.91
N LYS A 100 12.85 -3.06 -9.07
CA LYS A 100 13.14 -1.66 -8.74
C LYS A 100 12.24 -1.19 -7.58
N PRO A 101 12.79 -0.65 -6.48
CA PRO A 101 11.97 -0.09 -5.41
C PRO A 101 11.05 1.05 -5.90
N TYR A 102 9.79 1.07 -5.48
CA TYR A 102 8.84 2.14 -5.84
C TYR A 102 9.27 3.54 -5.36
N ASN A 103 10.10 3.58 -4.31
CA ASN A 103 10.68 4.78 -3.75
C ASN A 103 12.10 5.04 -4.27
N TYR A 104 12.55 4.30 -5.30
CA TYR A 104 13.86 4.50 -5.91
C TYR A 104 13.98 5.92 -6.45
N LYS A 105 14.89 6.69 -5.84
CA LYS A 105 15.33 7.97 -6.38
C LYS A 105 16.65 7.70 -7.10
N PRO A 106 16.74 7.87 -8.42
CA PRO A 106 18.02 7.76 -9.11
C PRO A 106 19.00 8.74 -8.45
N PRO A 107 20.27 8.37 -8.29
CA PRO A 107 21.27 9.28 -7.76
C PRO A 107 21.28 10.54 -8.63
N THR A 108 20.91 11.67 -8.04
CA THR A 108 20.97 12.96 -8.73
C THR A 108 22.43 13.27 -9.04
N SER A 109 22.77 13.35 -10.32
CA SER A 109 24.10 13.78 -10.76
C SER A 109 24.43 15.16 -10.19
N PHE A 110 25.72 15.43 -9.94
CA PHE A 110 26.19 16.75 -9.52
C PHE A 110 25.67 17.86 -10.45
N TRP A 111 25.68 17.61 -11.76
CA TRP A 111 25.15 18.53 -12.78
C TRP A 111 23.65 18.76 -12.64
N GLN A 112 22.86 17.72 -12.35
CA GLN A 112 21.43 17.85 -12.09
C GLN A 112 21.14 18.66 -10.82
N LYS A 113 21.98 18.53 -9.78
CA LYS A 113 21.87 19.36 -8.56
C LYS A 113 22.17 20.83 -8.85
N VAL A 114 23.19 21.10 -9.66
CA VAL A 114 23.60 22.46 -10.05
C VAL A 114 22.52 23.12 -10.91
N LEU A 115 22.04 22.48 -11.97
CA LEU A 115 20.99 23.00 -12.85
C LEU A 115 19.70 23.33 -12.06
N ARG A 116 19.27 22.40 -11.20
CA ARG A 116 18.09 22.63 -10.34
C ARG A 116 18.25 23.80 -9.37
N LYS A 117 19.47 24.07 -8.87
CA LYS A 117 19.75 25.26 -8.04
C LYS A 117 19.70 26.55 -8.86
N LEU A 118 20.09 26.50 -10.14
CA LEU A 118 20.09 27.63 -11.05
C LEU A 118 18.72 27.88 -11.72
N LYS A 119 17.69 27.08 -11.40
CA LYS A 119 16.38 27.07 -12.09
C LYS A 119 16.51 26.90 -13.61
N LEU A 120 17.55 26.20 -14.04
CA LEU A 120 17.78 25.75 -15.42
C LEU A 120 17.36 24.29 -15.57
#